data_AF-A0AA38KZX6-F1
#
_entry.id   AF-A0AA38KZX6-F1
#
_cell.length_a   1.000
_cell.length_b   1.000
_cell.length_c   1.000
_cell.angle_alpha   90.00
_cell.angle_beta   90.00
_cell.angle_gamma   90.00
#
_symmetry.space_group_name_H-M   'P 1'
#
loop_
_entity.id
_entity.type
_entity.pdbx_description
1 polymer ?
#
loop_
_entity_poly.entity_id
_entity_poly.type
_entity_poly.pdbx_seq_one_letter_code
_entity_poly.pdbx_strand_id
1 'polypeptide(L)'
;MGIVSTVLGLFGFGVGVSIGVLIGYFLFIYFHPNDVKDPVIRPIGELDSKTLEGLLPEIPLWVKNPDYDRVDWLNMFIREMWPYLDKAISKIIIDTTKPMIEKYVGKFKIESIEIETLTLGTLPPTLQGVKVYDTQEKEMIIELALKWAGNPNIIVAVKAFGLRATVQLVDLQVFAIPRVTLKPLVPTFPCFAKILVSLMEKPHVDFGLKLLGGDLMAIPGLYQLVQ
;
A
#
# COMPACT_ATOMS: atom_id res chain seq x y z
N MET A 1 9.22 -37.60 40.79
CA MET A 1 10.29 -37.40 39.79
C MET A 1 9.76 -37.02 38.40
N GLY A 2 8.58 -37.48 37.95
CA GLY A 2 8.09 -37.19 36.58
C GLY A 2 7.55 -35.77 36.29
N ILE A 3 6.99 -35.07 37.27
CA ILE A 3 6.37 -33.74 37.02
C ILE A 3 7.43 -32.68 36.71
N VAL A 4 8.57 -32.70 37.42
CA VAL A 4 9.66 -31.74 37.24
C VAL A 4 10.34 -31.93 35.88
N SER A 5 10.52 -33.17 35.41
CA SER A 5 11.10 -33.42 34.08
C SER A 5 10.17 -33.00 32.95
N THR A 6 8.85 -33.18 33.09
CA THR A 6 7.88 -32.74 32.08
C THR A 6 7.79 -31.22 32.00
N VAL A 7 7.85 -30.52 33.14
CA VAL A 7 7.89 -29.05 33.17
C VAL A 7 9.20 -28.51 32.59
N LEU A 8 10.35 -29.11 32.93
CA LEU A 8 11.64 -28.73 32.32
C LEU A 8 11.67 -29.01 30.82
N GLY A 9 11.06 -30.12 30.37
CA GLY A 9 10.96 -30.47 28.95
C GLY A 9 10.11 -29.49 28.15
N LEU A 10 8.97 -29.06 28.71
CA LEU A 10 8.10 -28.03 28.11
C LEU A 10 8.80 -26.66 28.05
N PHE A 11 9.50 -26.26 29.13
CA PHE A 11 10.28 -25.03 29.15
C PHE A 11 11.47 -25.09 28.17
N GLY A 12 12.20 -26.20 28.14
CA GLY A 12 13.34 -26.41 27.23
C GLY A 12 12.91 -26.44 25.77
N PHE A 13 11.77 -27.05 25.45
CA PHE A 13 11.19 -27.02 24.12
C PHE A 13 10.73 -25.60 23.75
N GLY A 14 10.03 -24.90 24.64
CA GLY A 14 9.59 -23.52 24.39
C GLY A 14 10.75 -22.55 24.17
N VAL A 15 11.79 -22.62 25.00
CA VAL A 15 13.01 -21.80 24.87
C VAL A 15 13.81 -22.22 23.63
N GLY A 16 13.94 -23.52 23.36
CA GLY A 16 14.66 -24.03 22.18
C GLY A 16 14.00 -23.62 20.87
N VAL A 17 12.67 -23.68 20.78
CA VAL A 17 11.91 -23.23 19.60
C VAL A 17 12.03 -21.73 19.41
N SER A 18 11.90 -20.93 20.47
CA SER A 18 12.01 -19.47 20.37
C SER A 18 13.42 -19.02 19.97
N ILE A 19 14.47 -19.62 20.54
CA ILE A 19 15.86 -19.37 20.13
C ILE A 19 16.10 -19.84 18.68
N GLY A 20 15.59 -21.01 18.31
CA GLY A 20 15.72 -21.55 16.95
C GLY A 20 15.06 -20.66 15.90
N VAL A 21 13.88 -20.11 16.20
CA VAL A 21 13.19 -19.14 15.32
C VAL A 21 13.96 -17.83 15.23
N LEU A 22 14.49 -17.31 16.34
CA LEU A 22 15.31 -16.10 16.36
C LEU A 22 16.59 -16.26 15.53
N ILE A 23 17.32 -17.36 15.72
CA ILE A 23 18.54 -17.66 14.95
C ILE A 23 18.19 -17.88 13.48
N GLY A 24 17.13 -18.63 13.19
CA GLY A 24 16.65 -18.86 11.83
C GLY A 24 16.30 -17.57 11.11
N TYR A 25 15.59 -16.65 11.78
CA TYR A 25 15.25 -15.33 11.24
C TYR A 25 16.50 -14.48 10.99
N PHE A 26 17.45 -14.47 11.93
CA PHE A 26 18.69 -13.70 11.79
C PHE A 26 19.56 -14.22 10.64
N LEU A 27 19.69 -15.54 10.50
CA LEU A 27 20.37 -16.17 9.37
C LEU A 27 19.62 -15.89 8.06
N PHE A 28 18.30 -15.95 8.07
CA PHE A 28 17.49 -15.68 6.88
C PHE A 28 17.71 -14.25 6.36
N ILE A 29 17.69 -13.23 7.23
CA ILE A 29 18.00 -11.84 6.84
C ILE A 29 19.43 -11.73 6.30
N TYR A 30 20.41 -12.34 6.98
CA TYR A 30 21.80 -12.24 6.59
C TYR A 30 22.09 -12.89 5.23
N PHE A 31 21.39 -13.99 4.92
CA PHE A 31 21.60 -14.76 3.71
C PHE A 31 20.62 -14.45 2.58
N HIS A 32 19.58 -13.62 2.76
CA HIS A 32 18.70 -13.23 1.66
C HIS A 32 19.40 -12.22 0.75
N PRO A 33 19.74 -12.58 -0.50
CA PRO A 33 20.26 -11.61 -1.44
C PRO A 33 19.08 -10.70 -1.86
N ASN A 34 19.25 -9.39 -1.72
CA ASN A 34 18.28 -8.39 -2.22
C ASN A 34 18.31 -8.24 -3.76
N ASP A 35 18.87 -9.20 -4.49
CA ASP A 35 18.96 -9.14 -5.94
C ASP A 35 17.60 -9.44 -6.57
N VAL A 36 16.85 -8.37 -6.81
CA VAL A 36 15.70 -8.39 -7.71
C VAL A 36 16.24 -8.56 -9.12
N LYS A 37 15.90 -9.68 -9.78
CA LYS A 37 16.25 -9.87 -11.19
C LYS A 37 15.47 -8.86 -12.02
N ASP A 38 16.18 -7.96 -12.69
CA ASP A 38 15.55 -7.07 -13.66
C ASP A 38 14.88 -7.90 -14.77
N PRO A 39 13.60 -7.67 -15.06
CA PRO A 39 12.93 -8.38 -16.15
C PRO A 39 13.57 -8.00 -17.47
N VAL A 40 13.76 -8.99 -18.35
CA VAL A 40 14.23 -8.74 -19.72
C VAL A 40 13.13 -8.03 -20.49
N ILE A 41 13.28 -6.73 -20.72
CA ILE A 41 12.33 -5.92 -21.48
C ILE A 41 12.42 -6.33 -22.95
N ARG A 42 11.33 -6.89 -23.49
CA ARG A 42 11.21 -7.21 -24.92
C ARG A 42 10.08 -6.40 -25.56
N PRO A 43 10.22 -5.96 -26.82
CA PRO A 43 9.12 -5.33 -27.56
C PRO A 43 7.91 -6.26 -27.67
N ILE A 44 6.69 -5.69 -27.68
CA ILE A 44 5.43 -6.45 -27.78
C ILE A 44 5.42 -7.35 -29.03
N GLY A 45 6.04 -6.91 -30.13
CA GLY A 45 6.11 -7.68 -31.38
C GLY A 45 7.00 -8.94 -31.32
N GLU A 46 7.82 -9.09 -30.29
CA GLU A 46 8.71 -10.24 -30.09
C GLU A 46 8.17 -11.24 -29.04
N LEU A 47 7.00 -10.96 -28.49
CA LEU A 47 6.36 -11.82 -27.49
C LEU A 47 5.64 -12.99 -28.17
N ASP A 48 5.69 -14.16 -27.53
CA ASP A 48 4.94 -15.33 -27.96
C ASP A 48 3.43 -15.17 -27.71
N SER A 49 2.61 -15.92 -28.44
CA SER A 49 1.15 -15.83 -28.34
C SER A 49 0.61 -16.04 -26.92
N LYS A 50 1.23 -16.93 -26.13
CA LYS A 50 0.76 -17.17 -24.74
C LYS A 50 1.07 -15.99 -23.84
N THR A 51 2.24 -15.38 -23.99
CA THR A 51 2.57 -14.15 -23.25
C THR A 51 1.66 -12.99 -23.65
N LEU A 52 1.36 -12.84 -24.94
CA LEU A 52 0.40 -11.85 -25.43
C LEU A 52 -1.01 -12.06 -24.86
N GLU A 53 -1.50 -13.31 -24.83
CA GLU A 53 -2.77 -13.65 -24.18
C GLU A 53 -2.76 -13.29 -22.69
N GLY A 54 -1.65 -13.55 -22.00
CA GLY A 54 -1.45 -13.18 -20.60
C GLY A 54 -1.41 -11.66 -20.35
N LEU A 55 -1.10 -10.86 -21.37
CA LEU A 55 -1.09 -9.39 -21.27
C LEU A 55 -2.46 -8.76 -21.53
N LEU A 56 -3.41 -9.46 -22.15
CA LEU A 56 -4.76 -8.94 -22.42
C LEU A 56 -5.44 -8.37 -21.16
N PRO A 57 -5.38 -9.01 -19.98
CA PRO A 57 -5.91 -8.46 -18.74
C PRO A 57 -5.19 -7.18 -18.26
N GLU A 58 -3.95 -6.94 -18.67
CA GLU A 58 -3.15 -5.79 -18.24
C GLU A 58 -3.26 -4.56 -19.15
N ILE A 59 -3.90 -4.71 -20.33
CA ILE A 59 -4.09 -3.59 -21.25
C ILE A 59 -4.91 -2.46 -20.58
N PRO A 60 -4.56 -1.18 -20.80
CA PRO A 60 -5.28 -0.03 -20.24
C PRO A 60 -6.78 -0.03 -20.55
N LEU A 61 -7.57 0.50 -19.63
CA LEU A 61 -9.04 0.48 -19.73
C LEU A 61 -9.56 1.24 -20.95
N TRP A 62 -8.93 2.36 -21.34
CA TRP A 62 -9.31 3.11 -22.54
C TRP A 62 -9.08 2.34 -23.86
N VAL A 63 -8.23 1.29 -23.87
CA VAL A 63 -8.11 0.40 -25.05
C VAL A 63 -9.25 -0.62 -25.07
N LYS A 64 -9.60 -1.14 -23.89
CA LYS A 64 -10.59 -2.21 -23.72
C LYS A 64 -12.01 -1.71 -23.81
N ASN A 65 -12.23 -0.49 -23.35
CA ASN A 65 -13.55 0.12 -23.20
C ASN A 65 -13.52 1.54 -23.79
N PRO A 66 -14.33 1.82 -24.83
CA PRO A 66 -14.40 3.14 -25.44
C PRO A 66 -14.95 4.23 -24.51
N ASP A 67 -15.61 3.87 -23.39
CA ASP A 67 -16.13 4.83 -22.41
C ASP A 67 -15.04 5.51 -21.57
N TYR A 68 -13.81 5.00 -21.64
CA TYR A 68 -12.67 5.53 -20.89
C TYR A 68 -11.83 6.42 -21.79
N ASP A 69 -11.70 7.68 -21.40
CA ASP A 69 -10.85 8.65 -22.08
C ASP A 69 -9.43 8.64 -21.51
N ARG A 70 -8.43 8.84 -22.38
CA ARG A 70 -7.05 9.10 -21.94
C ARG A 70 -6.94 10.52 -21.39
N VAL A 71 -6.24 10.65 -20.27
CA VAL A 71 -6.03 11.93 -19.58
C VAL A 71 -4.54 12.23 -19.37
N ASP A 72 -3.76 12.14 -20.45
CA ASP A 72 -2.30 12.33 -20.41
C ASP A 72 -1.89 13.70 -19.84
N TRP A 73 -2.67 14.74 -20.13
CA TRP A 73 -2.46 16.08 -19.59
C TRP A 73 -2.58 16.13 -18.06
N LEU A 74 -3.51 15.36 -17.48
CA LEU A 74 -3.74 15.29 -16.04
C LEU A 74 -2.63 14.49 -15.37
N ASN A 75 -2.16 13.42 -16.00
CA ASN A 75 -0.98 12.68 -15.56
C ASN A 75 0.27 13.56 -15.54
N MET A 76 0.47 14.39 -16.57
CA MET A 76 1.54 15.39 -16.59
C MET A 76 1.39 16.39 -15.44
N PHE A 77 0.20 16.93 -15.23
CA PHE A 77 -0.07 17.84 -14.12
C PHE A 77 0.26 17.22 -12.75
N ILE A 78 -0.20 15.98 -12.48
CA ILE A 78 0.08 15.26 -11.24
C ILE A 78 1.58 15.08 -11.06
N ARG A 79 2.31 14.70 -12.12
CA ARG A 79 3.76 14.50 -12.08
C ARG A 79 4.51 15.78 -11.69
N GLU A 80 4.19 16.91 -12.29
CA GLU A 80 4.83 18.19 -11.96
C GLU A 80 4.51 18.64 -10.53
N MET A 81 3.30 18.37 -10.05
CA MET A 81 2.85 18.71 -8.70
C MET A 81 3.34 17.73 -7.62
N TRP A 82 3.79 16.53 -8.00
CA TRP A 82 4.04 15.43 -7.08
C TRP A 82 5.00 15.75 -5.93
N PRO A 83 6.15 16.43 -6.12
CA PRO A 83 7.05 16.75 -5.01
C PRO A 83 6.43 17.64 -3.92
N TYR A 84 5.41 18.41 -4.29
CA TYR A 84 4.65 19.25 -3.37
C TYR A 84 3.48 18.47 -2.74
N LEU A 85 2.80 17.66 -3.54
CA LEU A 85 1.73 16.77 -3.08
C LEU A 85 2.25 15.76 -2.06
N ASP A 86 3.42 15.15 -2.29
CA ASP A 86 4.05 14.24 -1.33
C ASP A 86 4.16 14.87 0.06
N LYS A 87 4.74 16.08 0.14
CA LYS A 87 4.91 16.80 1.41
C LYS A 87 3.57 17.16 2.06
N ALA A 88 2.61 17.65 1.26
CA ALA A 88 1.32 18.07 1.77
C ALA A 88 0.47 16.89 2.26
N ILE A 89 0.37 15.83 1.46
CA ILE A 89 -0.36 14.60 1.80
C ILE A 89 0.31 13.91 2.98
N SER A 90 1.64 13.84 3.01
CA SER A 90 2.38 13.26 4.13
C SER A 90 2.05 13.97 5.45
N LYS A 91 1.99 15.31 5.42
CA LYS A 91 1.57 16.10 6.58
C LYS A 91 0.12 15.81 6.98
N ILE A 92 -0.80 15.77 6.03
CA ILE A 92 -2.21 15.43 6.29
C ILE A 92 -2.34 14.04 6.92
N ILE A 93 -1.59 13.05 6.43
CA ILE A 93 -1.57 11.69 6.99
C ILE A 93 -1.08 11.72 8.43
N ILE A 94 0.01 12.42 8.72
CA ILE A 94 0.54 12.55 10.09
C ILE A 94 -0.51 13.19 11.01
N ASP A 95 -1.07 14.33 10.60
CA ASP A 95 -2.04 15.10 11.40
C ASP A 95 -3.34 14.31 11.64
N THR A 96 -3.79 13.55 10.66
CA THR A 96 -5.01 12.72 10.74
C THR A 96 -4.79 11.44 11.55
N THR A 97 -3.61 10.83 11.44
CA THR A 97 -3.28 9.54 12.08
C THR A 97 -2.89 9.71 13.54
N LYS A 98 -2.25 10.83 13.90
CA LYS A 98 -1.83 11.12 15.29
C LYS A 98 -2.91 10.90 16.35
N PRO A 99 -4.14 11.48 16.24
CA PRO A 99 -5.20 11.23 17.21
C PRO A 99 -5.73 9.79 17.19
N MET A 100 -5.53 9.03 16.10
CA MET A 100 -5.87 7.60 16.08
C MET A 100 -4.85 6.78 16.84
N ILE A 101 -3.56 7.07 16.66
CA ILE A 101 -2.45 6.41 17.35
C ILE A 101 -2.53 6.63 18.87
N GLU A 102 -2.81 7.86 19.30
CA GLU A 102 -2.90 8.23 20.73
C GLU A 102 -3.94 7.37 21.49
N LYS A 103 -4.98 6.85 20.81
CA LYS A 103 -5.98 5.96 21.42
C LYS A 103 -5.44 4.57 21.79
N TYR A 104 -4.30 4.18 21.25
CA TYR A 104 -3.64 2.89 21.50
C TYR A 104 -2.46 3.02 22.47
N VAL A 105 -1.89 4.22 22.62
CA VAL A 105 -0.86 4.48 23.63
C VAL A 105 -1.44 4.23 25.03
N GLY A 106 -0.71 3.49 25.87
CA GLY A 106 -1.16 3.02 27.18
C GLY A 106 -1.99 1.73 27.17
N LYS A 107 -2.52 1.31 26.01
CA LYS A 107 -3.13 -0.02 25.84
C LYS A 107 -2.06 -1.04 25.49
N PHE A 108 -2.24 -2.29 25.89
CA PHE A 108 -1.33 -3.40 25.59
C PHE A 108 0.16 -3.14 25.96
N LYS A 109 0.43 -2.27 26.95
CA LYS A 109 1.78 -1.84 27.35
C LYS A 109 2.59 -1.15 26.24
N ILE A 110 1.91 -0.52 25.29
CA ILE A 110 2.51 0.39 24.32
C ILE A 110 2.80 1.72 25.03
N GLU A 111 4.08 2.10 25.09
CA GLU A 111 4.57 3.32 25.71
C GLU A 111 4.51 4.50 24.75
N SER A 112 4.93 4.31 23.50
CA SER A 112 4.84 5.34 22.46
C SER A 112 4.76 4.71 21.07
N ILE A 113 4.16 5.45 20.14
CA ILE A 113 4.17 5.15 18.71
C ILE A 113 4.53 6.46 18.00
N GLU A 114 5.61 6.46 17.24
CA GLU A 114 6.18 7.63 16.59
C GLU A 114 6.36 7.36 15.10
N ILE A 115 5.92 8.30 14.27
CA ILE A 115 6.17 8.26 12.82
C ILE A 115 7.50 8.98 12.60
N GLU A 116 8.58 8.23 12.35
CA GLU A 116 9.93 8.78 12.18
C GLU A 116 10.14 9.38 10.80
N THR A 117 9.59 8.73 9.78
CA THR A 117 9.70 9.16 8.38
C THR A 117 8.41 8.80 7.67
N LEU A 118 7.89 9.73 6.88
CA LEU A 118 6.74 9.48 6.02
C LEU A 118 6.94 10.25 4.72
N THR A 119 7.17 9.51 3.64
CA THR A 119 7.13 10.00 2.27
C THR A 119 6.43 8.96 1.40
N LEU A 120 5.65 9.44 0.44
CA LEU A 120 4.98 8.66 -0.59
C LEU A 120 5.92 8.30 -1.75
N GLY A 121 7.14 8.83 -1.75
CA GLY A 121 8.17 8.54 -2.74
C GLY A 121 8.17 9.52 -3.91
N THR A 122 8.99 9.21 -4.91
CA THR A 122 9.21 10.06 -6.09
C THR A 122 8.31 9.71 -7.26
N LEU A 123 7.64 8.55 -7.21
CA LEU A 123 6.81 8.04 -8.28
C LEU A 123 5.32 8.39 -8.05
N PRO A 124 4.73 9.28 -8.87
CA PRO A 124 3.32 9.65 -8.73
C PRO A 124 2.37 8.54 -9.17
N PRO A 125 1.11 8.58 -8.69
CA PRO A 125 0.04 7.77 -9.26
C PRO A 125 -0.27 8.20 -10.69
N THR A 126 -0.78 7.25 -11.48
CA THR A 126 -1.20 7.44 -12.86
C THR A 126 -2.68 7.13 -13.03
N LEU A 127 -3.36 7.92 -13.85
CA LEU A 127 -4.71 7.65 -14.29
C LEU A 127 -4.65 6.92 -15.63
N GLN A 128 -5.10 5.67 -15.61
CA GLN A 128 -5.21 4.78 -16.77
C GLN A 128 -6.49 5.02 -17.57
N GLY A 129 -7.25 6.05 -17.22
CA GLY A 129 -8.44 6.50 -17.95
C GLY A 129 -9.43 7.17 -17.02
N VAL A 130 -10.32 7.97 -17.60
CA VAL A 130 -11.44 8.59 -16.90
C VAL A 130 -12.73 8.29 -17.65
N LYS A 131 -13.76 7.90 -16.92
CA LYS A 131 -15.10 7.71 -17.47
C LYS A 131 -16.07 8.67 -16.79
N VAL A 132 -16.85 9.41 -17.57
CA VAL A 132 -17.88 10.31 -17.06
C VAL A 132 -19.24 9.75 -17.46
N TYR A 133 -20.17 9.69 -16.51
CA TYR A 133 -21.52 9.20 -16.77
C TYR A 133 -22.46 10.37 -17.08
N ASP A 134 -23.28 10.21 -18.12
CA ASP A 134 -24.49 11.00 -18.31
C ASP A 134 -25.63 10.35 -17.53
N THR A 135 -26.02 10.98 -16.42
CA THR A 135 -27.04 10.46 -15.50
C THR A 135 -28.42 11.03 -15.78
N GLN A 136 -28.56 12.02 -16.68
CA GLN A 136 -29.78 12.82 -16.90
C GLN A 136 -30.38 13.44 -15.62
N GLU A 137 -29.66 13.40 -14.50
CA GLU A 137 -30.02 13.96 -13.21
C GLU A 137 -29.17 15.20 -12.91
N LYS A 138 -29.49 15.92 -11.82
CA LYS A 138 -28.63 16.99 -11.30
C LYS A 138 -27.42 16.42 -10.55
N GLU A 139 -26.69 15.51 -11.16
CA GLU A 139 -25.48 14.92 -10.61
C GLU A 139 -24.44 14.66 -11.70
N MET A 140 -23.17 14.66 -11.31
CA MET A 140 -22.06 14.28 -12.19
C MET A 140 -21.32 13.13 -11.54
N ILE A 141 -21.17 12.01 -12.25
CA ILE A 141 -20.43 10.85 -11.76
C ILE A 141 -19.19 10.65 -12.63
N ILE A 142 -18.05 10.52 -11.99
CA ILE A 142 -16.74 10.36 -12.61
C ILE A 142 -16.06 9.13 -12.02
N GLU A 143 -15.60 8.23 -12.86
CA GLU A 143 -14.72 7.11 -12.49
C GLU A 143 -13.29 7.41 -12.92
N LEU A 144 -12.36 7.24 -11.98
CA LEU A 144 -10.94 7.49 -12.20
C LEU A 144 -10.21 6.16 -12.08
N ALA A 145 -9.68 5.63 -13.17
CA ALA A 145 -8.89 4.39 -13.13
C ALA A 145 -7.47 4.67 -12.61
N LEU A 146 -7.28 4.57 -11.30
CA LEU A 146 -6.02 4.88 -10.61
C LEU A 146 -5.11 3.65 -10.56
N LYS A 147 -3.88 3.79 -11.06
CA LYS A 147 -2.78 2.86 -10.78
C LYS A 147 -1.59 3.60 -10.19
N TRP A 148 -1.12 3.15 -9.04
CA TRP A 148 0.05 3.71 -8.36
C TRP A 148 1.01 2.59 -8.00
N ALA A 149 2.24 2.68 -8.49
CA ALA A 149 3.36 1.84 -8.06
C ALA A 149 4.43 2.80 -7.57
N GLY A 150 4.40 3.05 -6.26
CA GLY A 150 5.22 4.05 -5.59
C GLY A 150 6.41 3.42 -4.86
N ASN A 151 7.40 4.25 -4.56
CA ASN A 151 8.53 3.93 -3.69
C ASN A 151 8.42 4.69 -2.36
N PRO A 152 7.35 4.49 -1.56
CA PRO A 152 7.23 5.19 -0.30
C PRO A 152 8.27 4.70 0.70
N ASN A 153 8.54 5.54 1.70
CA ASN A 153 9.31 5.16 2.86
C ASN A 153 8.56 5.66 4.11
N ILE A 154 7.84 4.75 4.75
CA ILE A 154 7.06 5.05 5.95
C ILE A 154 7.64 4.24 7.10
N ILE A 155 8.29 4.91 8.04
CA ILE A 155 8.93 4.30 9.21
C ILE A 155 8.14 4.68 10.46
N VAL A 156 7.62 3.67 11.14
CA VAL A 156 6.89 3.80 12.41
C VAL A 156 7.67 3.07 13.49
N ALA A 157 8.06 3.80 14.53
CA ALA A 157 8.66 3.25 15.72
C ALA A 157 7.60 3.02 16.80
N VAL A 158 7.57 1.82 17.35
CA VAL A 158 6.69 1.44 18.46
C VAL A 158 7.56 1.06 19.65
N LYS A 159 7.32 1.70 20.78
CA LYS A 159 7.95 1.36 22.05
C LYS A 159 6.93 0.61 22.92
N ALA A 160 7.24 -0.62 23.30
CA ALA A 160 6.39 -1.43 24.16
C ALA A 160 7.24 -2.36 25.03
N PHE A 161 6.83 -2.59 26.28
CA PHE A 161 7.57 -3.43 27.24
C PHE A 161 9.06 -3.03 27.42
N GLY A 162 9.38 -1.74 27.30
CA GLY A 162 10.77 -1.25 27.32
C GLY A 162 11.59 -1.52 26.05
N LEU A 163 11.03 -2.19 25.04
CA LEU A 163 11.67 -2.46 23.75
C LEU A 163 11.17 -1.48 22.68
N ARG A 164 12.06 -1.05 21.78
CA ARG A 164 11.72 -0.23 20.61
C ARG A 164 11.82 -1.10 19.36
N ALA A 165 10.72 -1.20 18.62
CA ALA A 165 10.66 -1.86 17.34
C ALA A 165 10.34 -0.85 16.24
N THR A 166 10.97 -1.00 15.07
CA THR A 166 10.70 -0.17 13.89
C THR A 166 10.01 -1.04 12.83
N VAL A 167 8.91 -0.52 12.30
CA VAL A 167 8.19 -1.08 11.16
C VAL A 167 8.36 -0.13 9.99
N GLN A 168 8.81 -0.63 8.86
CA GLN A 168 8.98 0.14 7.64
C GLN A 168 8.08 -0.43 6.54
N LEU A 169 7.25 0.42 5.94
CA LEU A 169 6.47 0.10 4.75
C LEU A 169 7.20 0.63 3.51
N VAL A 170 7.35 -0.24 2.52
CA VAL A 170 8.04 0.00 1.24
C VAL A 170 7.21 -0.55 0.09
N ASP A 171 7.60 -0.25 -1.16
CA ASP A 171 7.10 -0.90 -2.38
C ASP A 171 5.56 -0.97 -2.47
N LEU A 172 4.91 0.19 -2.37
CA LEU A 172 3.44 0.28 -2.37
C LEU A 172 2.89 0.25 -3.79
N GLN A 173 1.97 -0.69 -4.02
CA GLN A 173 1.18 -0.80 -5.22
C GLN A 173 -0.30 -0.67 -4.89
N VAL A 174 -0.99 0.27 -5.54
CA VAL A 174 -2.42 0.52 -5.35
C VAL A 174 -3.10 0.59 -6.71
N PHE A 175 -4.08 -0.28 -6.95
CA PHE A 175 -4.99 -0.20 -8.08
C PHE A 175 -6.42 -0.01 -7.56
N ALA A 176 -7.06 1.06 -8.02
CA ALA A 176 -8.39 1.43 -7.56
C ALA A 176 -9.16 2.15 -8.67
N ILE A 177 -10.48 2.00 -8.67
CA ILE A 177 -11.37 2.79 -9.52
C ILE A 177 -12.32 3.57 -8.61
N PRO A 178 -11.85 4.67 -7.97
CA PRO A 178 -12.73 5.54 -7.20
C PRO A 178 -13.76 6.19 -8.12
N ARG A 179 -15.00 6.18 -7.65
CA ARG A 179 -16.14 6.88 -8.24
C ARG A 179 -16.40 8.14 -7.41
N VAL A 180 -16.34 9.28 -8.08
CA VAL A 180 -16.60 10.60 -7.51
C VAL A 180 -17.94 11.09 -8.03
N THR A 181 -18.89 11.34 -7.13
CA THR A 181 -20.22 11.86 -7.45
C THR A 181 -20.39 13.27 -6.88
N LEU A 182 -20.67 14.23 -7.75
CA LEU A 182 -21.01 15.60 -7.40
C LEU A 182 -22.54 15.74 -7.41
N LYS A 183 -23.17 15.88 -6.24
CA LYS A 183 -24.64 15.94 -6.11
C LYS A 183 -25.12 16.79 -4.92
N PRO A 184 -26.24 17.53 -5.06
CA PRO A 184 -26.82 17.98 -6.32
C PRO A 184 -25.94 19.02 -7.01
N LEU A 185 -26.04 19.11 -8.33
CA LEU A 185 -25.55 20.25 -9.10
C LEU A 185 -26.43 21.48 -8.81
N VAL A 186 -25.78 22.62 -8.57
CA VAL A 186 -26.42 23.88 -8.17
C VAL A 186 -25.88 25.04 -9.01
N PRO A 187 -26.65 26.12 -9.24
CA PRO A 187 -26.23 27.25 -10.07
C PRO A 187 -25.30 28.25 -9.35
N THR A 188 -24.57 27.79 -8.33
CA THR A 188 -23.67 28.63 -7.52
C THR A 188 -22.32 27.94 -7.43
N PHE A 189 -21.24 28.67 -7.74
CA PHE A 189 -19.87 28.13 -7.69
C PHE A 189 -19.58 27.47 -6.32
N PRO A 190 -19.02 26.24 -6.26
CA PRO A 190 -18.36 25.48 -7.34
C PRO A 190 -19.28 24.61 -8.21
N CYS A 191 -20.58 24.92 -8.26
CA CYS A 191 -21.62 24.28 -9.07
C CYS A 191 -22.13 22.92 -8.56
N PHE A 192 -21.76 22.52 -7.35
CA PHE A 192 -22.27 21.33 -6.67
C PHE A 192 -22.33 21.57 -5.15
N ALA A 193 -23.20 20.84 -4.46
CA ALA A 193 -23.35 20.99 -3.01
C ALA A 193 -22.51 19.99 -2.18
N LYS A 194 -22.27 18.78 -2.69
CA LYS A 194 -21.50 17.74 -1.99
C LYS A 194 -20.66 16.92 -2.97
N ILE A 195 -19.56 16.39 -2.45
CA ILE A 195 -18.72 15.39 -3.10
C ILE A 195 -18.91 14.08 -2.35
N LEU A 196 -19.28 13.02 -3.05
CA LEU A 196 -19.32 11.66 -2.54
C LEU A 196 -18.22 10.87 -3.25
N VAL A 197 -17.41 10.15 -2.48
CA VAL A 197 -16.35 9.29 -3.02
C VAL A 197 -16.65 7.86 -2.59
N SER A 198 -16.71 6.93 -3.54
CA SER A 198 -16.91 5.52 -3.29
C SER A 198 -15.95 4.66 -4.12
N LEU A 199 -15.74 3.43 -3.68
CA LEU A 199 -15.02 2.41 -4.44
C LEU A 199 -16.05 1.37 -4.87
N MET A 200 -16.11 1.08 -6.17
CA MET A 200 -17.04 0.09 -6.72
C MET A 200 -16.58 -1.34 -6.42
N GLU A 201 -15.27 -1.53 -6.34
CA GLU A 201 -14.63 -2.81 -6.07
C GLU A 201 -13.58 -2.64 -4.97
N LYS A 202 -13.20 -3.74 -4.31
CA LYS A 202 -12.11 -3.72 -3.33
C LYS A 202 -10.83 -3.27 -4.07
N PRO A 203 -10.16 -2.19 -3.63
CA PRO A 203 -8.91 -1.80 -4.25
C PRO A 203 -7.87 -2.89 -4.06
N HIS A 204 -7.06 -3.11 -5.08
CA HIS A 204 -5.87 -3.94 -4.95
C HIS A 204 -4.80 -3.09 -4.26
N VAL A 205 -4.31 -3.56 -3.12
CA VAL A 205 -3.26 -2.91 -2.35
C VAL A 205 -2.23 -3.97 -2.01
N ASP A 206 -1.00 -3.73 -2.44
CA ASP A 206 0.16 -4.56 -2.13
C ASP A 206 1.29 -3.69 -1.61
N PHE A 207 2.07 -4.18 -0.65
CA PHE A 207 3.14 -3.41 -0.04
C PHE A 207 4.17 -4.35 0.61
N GLY A 208 5.43 -3.94 0.57
CA GLY A 208 6.49 -4.54 1.35
C GLY A 208 6.48 -4.04 2.79
N LEU A 209 6.83 -4.90 3.74
CA LEU A 209 6.87 -4.55 5.16
C LEU A 209 8.11 -5.15 5.82
N LYS A 210 8.95 -4.29 6.40
CA LYS A 210 10.16 -4.67 7.12
C LYS A 210 9.97 -4.42 8.61
N LEU A 211 10.36 -5.38 9.44
CA LEU A 211 10.34 -5.29 10.89
C LEU A 211 11.79 -5.35 11.40
N LEU A 212 12.24 -4.35 12.16
CA LEU A 212 13.62 -4.26 12.66
C LEU A 212 14.68 -4.40 11.55
N GLY A 213 14.37 -3.95 10.34
CA GLY A 213 15.23 -4.05 9.15
C GLY A 213 15.18 -5.38 8.40
N GLY A 214 14.51 -6.41 8.96
CA GLY A 214 14.28 -7.68 8.26
C GLY A 214 12.97 -7.68 7.49
N ASP A 215 12.96 -8.30 6.31
CA ASP A 215 11.75 -8.44 5.49
C ASP A 215 10.74 -9.38 6.16
N LEU A 216 9.56 -8.85 6.50
CA LEU A 216 8.48 -9.59 7.13
C LEU A 216 7.67 -10.39 6.08
N MET A 217 7.66 -9.92 4.82
CA MET A 217 6.92 -10.56 3.73
C MET A 217 7.55 -11.86 3.28
N ALA A 218 8.84 -12.03 3.56
CA ALA A 218 9.57 -13.24 3.27
C ALA A 218 9.27 -14.40 4.23
N ILE A 219 8.52 -14.17 5.33
CA ILE A 219 8.12 -15.22 6.27
C ILE A 219 6.80 -15.86 5.78
N PRO A 220 6.80 -17.17 5.45
CA PRO A 220 5.58 -17.87 5.02
C PRO A 220 4.47 -17.79 6.08
N GLY A 221 3.27 -17.40 5.67
CA GLY A 221 2.08 -17.30 6.54
C GLY A 221 1.85 -15.92 7.18
N LEU A 222 2.89 -15.12 7.39
CA LEU A 222 2.74 -13.73 7.87
C LEU A 222 2.20 -12.81 6.77
N TYR A 223 2.58 -13.05 5.52
CA TYR A 223 2.05 -12.36 4.35
C TYR A 223 0.51 -12.35 4.30
N GLN A 224 -0.13 -13.51 4.54
CA GLN A 224 -1.60 -13.64 4.49
C GLN A 224 -2.33 -12.96 5.66
N LEU A 225 -1.64 -12.69 6.77
CA LEU A 225 -2.24 -12.01 7.92
C LEU A 225 -2.25 -10.48 7.74
N VAL A 226 -1.38 -9.97 6.87
CA VAL A 226 -1.14 -8.53 6.70
C VAL A 226 -1.89 -7.96 5.48
N GLN A 227 -2.20 -8.78 4.48
CA GLN A 227 -2.87 -8.39 3.22
C GLN A 227 -4.38 -8.72 3.20
#